data_AF-A0A7C2CKQ7-F1
#
_entry.id   AF-A0A7C2CKQ7-F1
#
_cell.length_a   1.000
_cell.length_b   1.000
_cell.length_c   1.000
_cell.angle_alpha   90.00
_cell.angle_beta   90.00
_cell.angle_gamma   90.00
#
_symmetry.space_group_name_H-M   'P 1'
#
loop_
_entity.id
_entity.type
_entity.pdbx_description
1 polymer ?
#
loop_
_entity_poly.entity_id
_entity_poly.type
_entity_poly.pdbx_seq_one_letter_code
_entity_poly.pdbx_strand_id
1 'polypeptide(L)'
;MNEKGLYISEMTLQESQFPVNPELPRIFMSLWMHYVLDSFDSIDQVIESVSHLSIDGWGWHFFVADSIGQTAALEFLGGRVVVHQGDNVPVPVLCNSRYEEELEGLRHYQGFGGDRPVSMDKLETPRFVQAVRMLKDYSPRKKAGVSYAFEILSQLERG
;
A
#
# COMPACT_ATOMS: atom_id res chain seq x y z
N MET A 1 -3.40 12.80 -3.71
CA MET A 1 -4.18 12.55 -4.95
C MET A 1 -4.04 13.77 -5.86
N ASN A 2 -4.02 13.59 -7.17
CA ASN A 2 -3.98 14.67 -8.16
C ASN A 2 -5.21 14.71 -9.08
N GLU A 3 -5.22 15.66 -10.03
CA GLU A 3 -6.33 15.88 -10.98
C GLU A 3 -6.55 14.75 -11.99
N LYS A 4 -5.58 13.83 -12.15
CA LYS A 4 -5.69 12.65 -13.02
C LYS A 4 -6.25 11.43 -12.27
N GLY A 5 -6.51 11.58 -10.99
CA GLY A 5 -6.96 10.51 -10.11
C GLY A 5 -5.83 9.58 -9.66
N LEU A 6 -4.56 9.99 -9.82
CA LEU A 6 -3.44 9.29 -9.21
C LEU A 6 -3.44 9.56 -7.70
N TYR A 7 -3.31 8.50 -6.91
CA TYR A 7 -3.22 8.52 -5.45
C TYR A 7 -1.90 7.88 -5.03
N ILE A 8 -1.26 8.46 -4.03
CA ILE A 8 -0.10 7.89 -3.33
C ILE A 8 -0.27 8.16 -1.84
N SER A 9 0.05 7.17 -1.02
CA SER A 9 0.16 7.29 0.44
C SER A 9 1.34 6.51 0.97
N GLU A 10 1.80 6.92 2.14
CA GLU A 10 2.92 6.37 2.88
C GLU A 10 2.45 5.59 4.10
N MET A 11 3.23 4.57 4.48
CA MET A 11 3.11 3.90 5.77
C MET A 11 4.49 3.53 6.29
N THR A 12 4.65 3.49 7.61
CA THR A 12 5.90 3.06 8.24
C THR A 12 6.21 1.60 7.91
N LEU A 13 7.44 1.37 7.44
CA LEU A 13 8.09 0.07 7.32
C LEU A 13 9.57 0.26 7.71
N GLN A 14 9.93 -0.11 8.94
CA GLN A 14 11.21 0.30 9.54
C GLN A 14 12.43 -0.25 8.80
N GLU A 15 12.33 -1.43 8.19
CA GLU A 15 13.42 -2.00 7.40
C GLU A 15 13.64 -1.34 6.03
N SER A 16 12.82 -0.34 5.67
CA SER A 16 12.96 0.32 4.36
C SER A 16 14.32 1.00 4.18
N GLN A 17 14.96 0.73 3.05
CA GLN A 17 16.26 1.22 2.62
C GLN A 17 16.18 1.63 1.15
N PHE A 18 16.12 2.94 0.89
CA PHE A 18 16.09 3.50 -0.46
C PHE A 18 17.39 3.23 -1.24
N PRO A 19 17.31 3.02 -2.57
CA PRO A 19 18.48 3.02 -3.44
C PRO A 19 19.25 4.33 -3.32
N VAL A 20 20.58 4.23 -3.18
CA VAL A 20 21.47 5.39 -3.18
C VAL A 20 22.21 5.41 -4.51
N ASN A 21 22.04 6.49 -5.26
CA ASN A 21 22.82 6.75 -6.47
C ASN A 21 23.41 8.18 -6.40
N PRO A 22 24.73 8.33 -6.21
CA PRO A 22 25.36 9.64 -6.07
C PRO A 22 25.37 10.47 -7.38
N GLU A 23 25.06 9.86 -8.52
CA GLU A 23 24.99 10.56 -9.81
C GLU A 23 23.62 11.19 -10.06
N LEU A 24 22.60 10.84 -9.26
CA LEU A 24 21.23 11.34 -9.41
C LEU A 24 20.93 12.47 -8.41
N PRO A 25 20.03 13.40 -8.74
CA PRO A 25 19.53 14.37 -7.79
C PRO A 25 18.92 13.69 -6.57
N ARG A 26 19.32 14.13 -5.38
CA ARG A 26 18.75 13.63 -4.11
C ARG A 26 17.45 14.37 -3.80
N ILE A 27 16.44 13.63 -3.36
CA ILE A 27 15.15 14.18 -2.97
C ILE A 27 14.66 13.50 -1.69
N PHE A 28 14.07 14.29 -0.79
CA PHE A 28 13.44 13.74 0.40
C PHE A 28 12.09 13.10 0.03
N MET A 29 11.78 11.94 0.60
CA MET A 29 10.67 11.09 0.17
C MET A 29 9.29 11.77 0.15
N SER A 30 9.00 12.70 1.08
CA SER A 30 7.73 13.45 1.03
C SER A 30 7.68 14.43 -0.14
N LEU A 31 8.81 15.03 -0.51
CA LEU A 31 8.91 15.86 -1.72
C LEU A 31 8.83 15.01 -2.99
N TRP A 32 9.33 13.78 -2.96
CA TRP A 32 9.14 12.83 -4.05
C TRP A 32 7.66 12.49 -4.26
N MET A 33 6.88 12.28 -3.18
CA MET A 33 5.43 12.10 -3.30
C MET A 33 4.73 13.32 -3.93
N HIS A 34 5.13 14.54 -3.56
CA HIS A 34 4.61 15.76 -4.19
C HIS A 34 4.99 15.82 -5.67
N TYR A 35 6.26 15.57 -6.01
CA TYR A 35 6.73 15.48 -7.39
C TYR A 35 5.92 14.48 -8.22
N VAL A 36 5.64 13.29 -7.65
CA VAL A 36 4.79 12.27 -8.26
C VAL A 36 3.40 12.81 -8.56
N LEU A 37 2.75 13.45 -7.58
CA LEU A 37 1.40 13.98 -7.73
C LEU A 37 1.34 15.16 -8.70
N ASP A 38 2.39 15.98 -8.79
CA ASP A 38 2.45 17.14 -9.67
C ASP A 38 2.79 16.77 -11.13
N SER A 39 3.44 15.60 -11.35
CA SER A 39 4.04 15.27 -12.65
C SER A 39 3.44 14.08 -13.38
N PHE A 40 2.79 13.14 -12.66
CA PHE A 40 2.43 11.83 -13.23
C PHE A 40 0.92 11.58 -13.24
N ASP A 41 0.50 10.71 -14.15
CA ASP A 41 -0.90 10.28 -14.30
C ASP A 41 -1.10 8.77 -14.20
N SER A 42 -0.01 8.00 -14.08
CA SER A 42 -0.04 6.53 -14.07
C SER A 42 0.95 5.93 -13.06
N ILE A 43 0.65 4.72 -12.59
CA ILE A 43 1.50 3.95 -11.68
C ILE A 43 2.88 3.65 -12.29
N ASP A 44 2.93 3.35 -13.60
CA ASP A 44 4.17 3.03 -14.30
C ASP A 44 5.17 4.20 -14.25
N GLN A 45 4.70 5.44 -14.41
CA GLN A 45 5.54 6.63 -14.26
C GLN A 45 6.04 6.80 -12.82
N VAL A 46 5.23 6.46 -11.81
CA VAL A 46 5.66 6.49 -10.39
C VAL A 46 6.80 5.51 -10.19
N ILE A 47 6.67 4.28 -10.70
CA ILE A 47 7.69 3.23 -10.59
C ILE A 47 8.97 3.67 -11.31
N GLU A 48 8.86 4.18 -12.54
CA GLU A 48 10.00 4.66 -13.33
C GLU A 48 10.76 5.78 -12.61
N SER A 49 10.04 6.71 -11.96
CA SER A 49 10.63 7.86 -11.27
C SER A 49 11.62 7.48 -10.17
N VAL A 50 11.49 6.30 -9.58
CA VAL A 50 12.41 5.77 -8.55
C VAL A 50 13.82 5.62 -9.10
N SER A 51 13.97 5.36 -10.41
CA SER A 51 15.27 5.20 -11.06
C SER A 51 15.92 6.52 -11.49
N HIS A 52 15.16 7.63 -11.49
CA HIS A 52 15.63 8.95 -11.92
C HIS A 52 16.11 9.84 -10.77
N LEU A 53 15.85 9.44 -9.53
CA LEU A 53 16.11 10.22 -8.34
C LEU A 53 16.78 9.35 -7.27
N SER A 54 17.69 9.92 -6.50
CA SER A 54 18.17 9.28 -5.27
C SER A 54 17.23 9.68 -4.13
N ILE A 55 16.18 8.87 -3.93
CA ILE A 55 15.20 9.11 -2.85
C ILE A 55 15.87 8.87 -1.49
N ASP A 56 15.58 9.73 -0.53
CA ASP A 56 16.10 9.65 0.83
C ASP A 56 15.00 9.91 1.87
N GLY A 57 15.17 9.39 3.07
CA GLY A 57 14.20 9.56 4.14
C GLY A 57 14.31 8.52 5.23
N TRP A 58 13.14 8.11 5.73
CA TRP A 58 12.97 7.26 6.90
C TRP A 58 12.32 5.96 6.44
N GLY A 59 12.12 5.01 7.36
CA GLY A 59 11.55 3.71 7.02
C GLY A 59 10.08 3.78 6.62
N TRP A 60 9.78 4.11 5.35
CA TRP A 60 8.45 4.12 4.74
C TRP A 60 8.39 3.22 3.50
N HIS A 61 7.17 2.76 3.20
CA HIS A 61 6.80 2.19 1.90
C HIS A 61 5.53 2.88 1.40
N PHE A 62 5.18 2.69 0.13
CA PHE A 62 4.13 3.48 -0.51
C PHE A 62 3.09 2.60 -1.17
N PHE A 63 1.84 3.04 -1.06
CA PHE A 63 0.72 2.48 -1.81
C PHE A 63 0.28 3.49 -2.86
N VAL A 64 0.14 3.04 -4.10
CA VAL A 64 -0.25 3.86 -5.25
C VAL A 64 -1.52 3.28 -5.84
N ALA A 65 -2.45 4.14 -6.26
CA ALA A 65 -3.65 3.74 -6.98
C ALA A 65 -3.97 4.76 -8.09
N ASP A 66 -4.60 4.32 -9.17
CA ASP A 66 -5.02 5.18 -10.26
C ASP A 66 -6.56 5.27 -10.41
N SER A 67 -7.00 6.08 -11.39
CA SER A 67 -8.42 6.33 -11.64
C SER A 67 -9.18 5.16 -12.25
N ILE A 68 -8.48 4.17 -12.81
CA ILE A 68 -9.10 2.94 -13.37
C ILE A 68 -9.08 1.78 -12.37
N GLY A 69 -8.54 1.99 -11.17
CA GLY A 69 -8.56 1.04 -10.06
C GLY A 69 -7.37 0.09 -10.02
N GLN A 70 -6.31 0.36 -10.80
CA GLN A 70 -5.04 -0.34 -10.62
C GLN A 70 -4.36 0.14 -9.35
N THR A 71 -3.56 -0.74 -8.74
CA THR A 71 -2.83 -0.45 -7.51
C THR A 71 -1.43 -1.04 -7.55
N ALA A 72 -0.53 -0.44 -6.78
CA ALA A 72 0.81 -0.94 -6.55
C ALA A 72 1.29 -0.66 -5.12
N ALA A 73 2.10 -1.56 -4.59
CA ALA A 73 2.87 -1.34 -3.37
C ALA A 73 4.36 -1.23 -3.74
N LEU A 74 5.00 -0.15 -3.31
CA LEU A 74 6.42 0.12 -3.55
C LEU A 74 7.16 0.04 -2.21
N GLU A 75 7.98 -0.99 -2.07
CA GLU A 75 8.81 -1.23 -0.89
C GLU A 75 10.27 -1.01 -1.23
N PHE A 76 11.04 -0.51 -0.27
CA PHE A 76 12.45 -0.23 -0.49
C PHE A 76 13.27 -1.18 0.37
N LEU A 77 13.74 -2.30 -0.18
CA LEU A 77 14.33 -3.39 0.60
C LEU A 77 15.78 -3.61 0.16
N GLY A 78 16.71 -3.53 1.12
CA GLY A 78 18.14 -3.74 0.87
C GLY A 78 18.72 -2.82 -0.22
N GLY A 79 18.29 -1.56 -0.26
CA GLY A 79 18.75 -0.57 -1.24
C GLY A 79 18.16 -0.76 -2.65
N ARG A 80 17.04 -1.49 -2.78
CA ARG A 80 16.36 -1.74 -4.06
C ARG A 80 14.88 -1.48 -3.91
N VAL A 81 14.23 -1.08 -5.00
CA VAL A 81 12.77 -1.04 -5.06
C VAL A 81 12.24 -2.45 -5.34
N VAL A 82 11.27 -2.88 -4.54
CA VAL A 82 10.44 -4.06 -4.75
C VAL A 82 9.04 -3.56 -5.06
N VAL A 83 8.55 -3.90 -6.24
CA VAL A 83 7.25 -3.43 -6.75
C VAL A 83 6.30 -4.61 -6.80
N HIS A 84 5.18 -4.46 -6.11
CA HIS A 84 4.02 -5.33 -6.27
C HIS A 84 3.00 -4.56 -7.12
N GLN A 85 2.55 -5.12 -8.25
CA GLN A 85 1.53 -4.57 -9.15
C GLN A 85 0.83 -5.71 -9.90
N GLY A 86 -0.38 -5.46 -10.42
CA GLY A 86 -1.12 -6.44 -11.21
C GLY A 86 -1.45 -7.70 -10.40
N ASP A 87 -1.13 -8.88 -10.93
CA ASP A 87 -1.37 -10.15 -10.24
C ASP A 87 -0.57 -10.30 -8.93
N ASN A 88 0.49 -9.50 -8.74
CA ASN A 88 1.28 -9.47 -7.51
C ASN A 88 0.68 -8.56 -6.43
N VAL A 89 -0.40 -7.82 -6.72
CA VAL A 89 -1.22 -7.08 -5.72
C VAL A 89 -2.67 -7.59 -5.80
N PRO A 90 -2.94 -8.82 -5.36
CA PRO A 90 -4.29 -9.40 -5.41
C PRO A 90 -5.26 -8.71 -4.45
N VAL A 91 -4.75 -7.95 -3.47
CA VAL A 91 -5.56 -7.21 -2.50
C VAL A 91 -5.10 -5.75 -2.45
N PRO A 92 -5.97 -4.76 -2.70
CA PRO A 92 -5.63 -3.33 -2.69
C PRO A 92 -5.62 -2.77 -1.25
N VAL A 93 -4.81 -3.35 -0.38
CA VAL A 93 -4.61 -2.94 1.02
C VAL A 93 -3.12 -2.94 1.29
N LEU A 94 -2.62 -1.97 2.05
CA LEU A 94 -1.26 -1.99 2.58
C LEU A 94 -1.31 -1.53 4.05
N CYS A 95 -0.45 -2.09 4.89
CA CYS A 95 -0.35 -1.78 6.32
C CYS A 95 1.11 -1.45 6.67
N ASN A 96 1.67 -2.00 7.74
CA ASN A 96 3.01 -1.64 8.25
C ASN A 96 3.98 -2.82 8.29
N SER A 97 3.71 -3.84 7.48
CA SER A 97 4.58 -4.99 7.24
C SER A 97 4.75 -5.16 5.74
N ARG A 98 5.75 -5.94 5.33
CA ARG A 98 6.00 -6.17 3.91
C ARG A 98 4.77 -6.80 3.26
N TYR A 99 4.42 -6.39 2.06
CA TYR A 99 3.22 -6.83 1.36
C TYR A 99 3.18 -8.35 1.19
N GLU A 100 4.32 -8.97 0.89
CA GLU A 100 4.44 -10.43 0.83
C GLU A 100 4.17 -11.11 2.19
N GLU A 101 4.62 -10.50 3.29
CA GLU A 101 4.38 -11.00 4.64
C GLU A 101 2.92 -10.83 5.06
N GLU A 102 2.27 -9.74 4.66
CA GLU A 102 0.84 -9.53 4.85
C GLU A 102 0.02 -10.61 4.11
N LEU A 103 0.41 -10.92 2.86
CA LEU A 103 -0.23 -12.00 2.07
C LEU A 103 0.02 -13.40 2.66
N GLU A 104 1.22 -13.67 3.18
CA GLU A 104 1.49 -14.93 3.90
C GLU A 104 0.64 -15.02 5.18
N GLY A 105 0.65 -13.96 6.00
CA GLY A 105 -0.15 -13.91 7.22
C GLY A 105 -1.64 -14.14 6.97
N LEU A 106 -2.16 -13.61 5.86
CA LEU A 106 -3.54 -13.80 5.43
C LEU A 106 -3.90 -15.28 5.19
N ARG A 107 -2.98 -16.08 4.62
CA ARG A 107 -3.24 -17.49 4.26
C ARG A 107 -3.60 -18.38 5.45
N HIS A 108 -3.26 -17.96 6.66
CA HIS A 108 -3.58 -18.73 7.87
C HIS A 108 -5.04 -18.58 8.34
N TYR A 109 -5.83 -17.67 7.76
CA TYR A 109 -7.18 -17.36 8.23
C TYR A 109 -8.29 -18.00 7.40
N GLN A 110 -9.42 -18.28 8.05
CA GLN A 110 -10.62 -18.84 7.45
C GLN A 110 -11.16 -17.98 6.31
N GLY A 111 -11.44 -18.62 5.18
CA GLY A 111 -11.84 -17.95 3.95
C GLY A 111 -10.68 -17.47 3.08
N PHE A 112 -9.43 -17.67 3.52
CA PHE A 112 -8.21 -17.31 2.79
C PHE A 112 -7.20 -18.47 2.67
N GLY A 113 -7.60 -19.70 3.03
CA GLY A 113 -6.80 -20.92 2.89
C GLY A 113 -6.51 -21.63 4.22
N GLY A 114 -6.68 -20.96 5.35
CA GLY A 114 -6.38 -21.51 6.68
C GLY A 114 -7.62 -21.75 7.53
N ASP A 115 -7.38 -22.09 8.80
CA ASP A 115 -8.39 -22.51 9.78
C ASP A 115 -8.54 -21.53 10.95
N ARG A 116 -7.67 -20.52 11.07
CA ARG A 116 -7.76 -19.51 12.14
C ARG A 116 -8.97 -18.61 11.92
N PRO A 117 -9.82 -18.42 12.94
CA PRO A 117 -10.97 -17.51 12.81
C PRO A 117 -10.50 -16.07 12.64
N VAL A 118 -11.18 -15.30 11.80
CA VAL A 118 -10.99 -13.84 11.70
C VAL A 118 -11.84 -13.19 12.78
N SER A 119 -11.20 -12.53 13.75
CA SER A 119 -11.90 -11.77 14.79
C SER A 119 -11.72 -10.27 14.56
N MET A 120 -12.84 -9.56 14.41
CA MET A 120 -12.84 -8.11 14.16
C MET A 120 -12.53 -7.30 15.43
N ASP A 121 -12.82 -7.83 16.61
CA ASP A 121 -12.66 -7.12 17.89
C ASP A 121 -11.31 -7.37 18.58
N LYS A 122 -10.45 -8.19 17.98
CA LYS A 122 -9.18 -8.64 18.57
C LYS A 122 -7.98 -8.00 17.89
N LEU A 123 -7.10 -7.40 18.68
CA LEU A 123 -5.85 -6.77 18.22
C LEU A 123 -4.86 -7.78 17.63
N GLU A 124 -4.96 -9.05 18.05
CA GLU A 124 -4.16 -10.17 17.54
C GLU A 124 -4.47 -10.49 16.09
N THR A 125 -5.68 -10.20 15.60
CA THR A 125 -5.97 -10.29 14.17
C THR A 125 -5.29 -9.10 13.48
N PRO A 126 -4.39 -9.32 12.51
CA PRO A 126 -3.73 -8.22 11.80
C PRO A 126 -4.74 -7.30 11.10
N ARG A 127 -4.43 -5.99 11.06
CA ARG A 127 -5.27 -4.99 10.37
C ARG A 127 -5.53 -5.38 8.92
N PHE A 128 -4.49 -5.88 8.25
CA PHE A 128 -4.61 -6.35 6.88
C PHE A 128 -5.69 -7.43 6.75
N VAL A 129 -5.67 -8.45 7.60
CA VAL A 129 -6.66 -9.55 7.58
C VAL A 129 -8.09 -9.05 7.82
N GLN A 130 -8.27 -8.13 8.77
CA GLN A 130 -9.57 -7.49 9.03
C GLN A 130 -10.05 -6.70 7.78
N ALA A 131 -9.16 -5.91 7.18
CA ALA A 131 -9.46 -5.13 5.99
C ALA A 131 -9.84 -6.02 4.80
N VAL A 132 -9.05 -7.06 4.52
CA VAL A 132 -9.34 -8.02 3.42
C VAL A 132 -10.67 -8.71 3.66
N ARG A 133 -10.98 -9.07 4.92
CA ARG A 133 -12.27 -9.68 5.25
C ARG A 133 -13.44 -8.75 4.96
N MET A 134 -13.35 -7.48 5.36
CA MET A 134 -14.38 -6.49 5.05
C MET A 134 -14.50 -6.26 3.55
N LEU A 135 -13.39 -6.12 2.82
CA LEU A 135 -13.42 -5.98 1.36
C LEU A 135 -14.07 -7.18 0.67
N LYS A 136 -13.83 -8.40 1.16
CA LYS A 136 -14.47 -9.61 0.63
C LYS A 136 -15.98 -9.65 0.88
N ASP A 137 -16.41 -9.12 2.02
CA ASP A 137 -17.82 -9.06 2.42
C ASP A 137 -18.55 -7.82 1.84
N TYR A 138 -17.81 -6.90 1.18
CA TYR A 138 -18.35 -5.69 0.59
C TYR A 138 -19.36 -5.97 -0.54
N SER A 139 -20.43 -5.19 -0.57
CA SER A 139 -21.36 -5.17 -1.69
C SER A 139 -21.81 -3.75 -2.01
N PRO A 140 -21.58 -3.25 -3.23
CA PRO A 140 -21.98 -1.89 -3.62
C PRO A 140 -23.50 -1.70 -3.65
N ARG A 141 -24.27 -2.79 -3.70
CA ARG A 141 -25.74 -2.75 -3.59
C ARG A 141 -26.23 -2.44 -2.19
N LYS A 142 -25.43 -2.81 -1.18
CA LYS A 142 -25.78 -2.61 0.24
C LYS A 142 -25.27 -1.28 0.77
N LYS A 143 -24.12 -0.82 0.27
CA LYS A 143 -23.47 0.39 0.78
C LYS A 143 -22.59 1.08 -0.25
N ALA A 144 -22.63 2.41 -0.22
CA ALA A 144 -21.72 3.24 -1.02
C ALA A 144 -20.26 2.96 -0.63
N GLY A 145 -19.39 2.84 -1.64
CA GLY A 145 -17.98 2.47 -1.46
C GLY A 145 -17.23 3.42 -0.53
N VAL A 146 -17.45 4.73 -0.68
CA VAL A 146 -16.82 5.75 0.19
C VAL A 146 -17.18 5.53 1.66
N SER A 147 -18.48 5.36 1.96
CA SER A 147 -18.91 5.11 3.34
C SER A 147 -18.34 3.81 3.90
N TYR A 148 -18.24 2.77 3.07
CA TYR A 148 -17.67 1.49 3.51
C TYR A 148 -16.15 1.56 3.71
N ALA A 149 -15.44 2.34 2.88
CA ALA A 149 -14.00 2.58 3.05
C ALA A 149 -13.72 3.26 4.41
N PHE A 150 -14.52 4.25 4.80
CA PHE A 150 -14.40 4.87 6.13
C PHE A 150 -14.69 3.87 7.26
N GLU A 151 -15.64 2.95 7.09
CA GLU A 151 -15.88 1.90 8.09
C GLU A 151 -14.71 0.93 8.22
N ILE A 152 -14.07 0.58 7.11
CA ILE A 152 -12.82 -0.19 7.16
C ILE A 152 -11.80 0.60 7.97
N LEU A 153 -11.53 1.86 7.63
CA LEU A 153 -10.54 2.66 8.36
C LEU A 153 -10.85 2.79 9.87
N SER A 154 -12.11 3.01 10.25
CA SER A 154 -12.52 3.05 11.65
C SER A 154 -12.35 1.71 12.36
N GLN A 155 -12.60 0.58 11.68
CA GLN A 155 -12.39 -0.76 12.22
C GLN A 155 -10.90 -1.05 12.47
N LEU A 156 -10.01 -0.46 11.68
CA LEU A 156 -8.57 -0.68 11.75
C LEU A 156 -7.87 0.27 12.73
N GLU A 157 -8.57 1.25 13.29
CA GLU A 157 -8.02 2.22 14.23
C GLU A 157 -7.51 1.51 15.50
N ARG A 158 -6.30 1.86 15.94
CA ARG A 158 -5.65 1.29 17.12
C ARG A 158 -5.12 2.37 18.06
N GLY A 159 -5.89 3.43 18.27
CA GLY A 159 -5.58 4.51 19.22
C GLY A 159 -4.46 5.45 18.79
#